data_AF-A0A409W638-F1
#
_entry.id   AF-A0A409W638-F1
#
_cell.length_a   1.000
_cell.length_b   1.000
_cell.length_c   1.000
_cell.angle_alpha   90.00
_cell.angle_beta   90.00
_cell.angle_gamma   90.00
#
_symmetry.space_group_name_H-M   'P 1'
#
loop_
_entity.id
_entity.type
_entity.pdbx_description
1 polymer ?
#
loop_
_entity_poly.entity_id
_entity_poly.type
_entity_poly.pdbx_seq_one_letter_code
_entity_poly.pdbx_strand_id
1 'polypeptide(L)'
;MSTFFGNESKRRINLGGASSSTSAAAILKTVQASREARAALRQRTESAVRIQAWWRGVQAARAARAEMRRVFEGDVLGLRGLRCLVLIGRDEDVLGRWAGAVAGLGSDQIFAPVVGEHGQSWLVLIRQATLLLLQSVAQSPQSPNALSYLQVLTILLSAEASMKSLGAQGPSFTAALTDYLIRHQYYTLLGQAIQRIVSAFSSSAPIMF
;
A
#
# COMPACT_ATOMS: atom_id res chain seq x y z
N MET A 1 10.15 -9.02 -88.16
CA MET A 1 9.05 -9.55 -87.32
C MET A 1 9.36 -9.16 -85.88
N SER A 2 8.52 -8.55 -85.04
CA SER A 2 7.27 -7.79 -85.14
C SER A 2 7.10 -7.19 -83.74
N THR A 3 6.81 -5.90 -83.70
CA THR A 3 6.49 -5.04 -82.54
C THR A 3 5.54 -5.67 -81.51
N PHE A 4 5.82 -5.47 -80.21
CA PHE A 4 4.77 -5.52 -79.16
C PHE A 4 5.05 -4.49 -78.05
N PHE A 5 4.87 -3.21 -78.41
CA PHE A 5 4.62 -2.14 -77.45
C PHE A 5 3.10 -2.05 -77.21
N GLY A 6 2.64 -2.03 -75.96
CA GLY A 6 1.31 -1.53 -75.62
C GLY A 6 0.58 -2.24 -74.49
N ASN A 7 0.66 -1.71 -73.26
CA ASN A 7 -0.50 -1.13 -72.55
C ASN A 7 -0.08 -0.56 -71.18
N GLU A 8 0.63 0.57 -71.18
CA GLU A 8 0.71 1.39 -69.97
C GLU A 8 -0.57 2.21 -69.86
N SER A 9 -1.47 1.80 -68.97
CA SER A 9 -2.58 2.64 -68.51
C SER A 9 -2.02 3.83 -67.72
N LYS A 10 -1.57 4.86 -68.43
CA LYS A 10 -1.25 6.17 -67.86
C LYS A 10 -2.56 6.78 -67.34
N ARG A 11 -2.79 6.64 -66.04
CA ARG A 11 -3.79 7.44 -65.32
C ARG A 11 -3.55 8.91 -65.67
N ARG A 12 -4.53 9.56 -66.29
CA ARG A 12 -4.59 11.02 -66.42
C ARG A 12 -4.66 11.59 -65.01
N ILE A 13 -3.50 11.89 -64.43
CA ILE A 13 -3.42 12.73 -63.24
C ILE A 13 -3.67 14.14 -63.76
N ASN A 14 -4.87 14.66 -63.49
CA ASN A 14 -5.19 16.07 -63.71
C ASN A 14 -4.31 16.89 -62.75
N LEU A 15 -3.16 17.34 -63.25
CA LEU A 15 -2.27 18.30 -62.59
C LEU A 15 -2.60 19.76 -63.01
N GLY A 16 -3.63 19.95 -63.83
CA GLY A 16 -4.12 21.26 -64.26
C GLY A 16 -5.21 21.77 -63.32
N GLY A 17 -4.93 22.88 -62.65
CA GLY A 17 -5.78 23.52 -61.65
C GLY A 17 -7.21 23.75 -62.12
N ALA A 18 -8.15 23.03 -61.49
CA ALA A 18 -9.50 23.53 -61.31
C ALA A 18 -9.42 24.62 -60.23
N SER A 19 -9.59 25.86 -60.65
CA SER A 19 -9.72 27.05 -59.84
C SER A 19 -10.90 26.92 -58.87
N SER A 20 -10.73 26.21 -57.77
CA SER A 20 -11.47 26.52 -56.55
C SER A 20 -10.63 27.58 -55.85
N SER A 21 -11.02 28.84 -55.97
CA SER A 21 -10.48 29.94 -55.17
C SER A 21 -10.88 29.71 -53.71
N THR A 22 -10.26 28.73 -53.07
CA THR A 22 -10.27 28.59 -51.62
C THR A 22 -9.58 29.85 -51.12
N SER A 23 -10.36 30.83 -50.64
CA SER A 23 -9.81 32.10 -50.19
C SER A 23 -8.68 31.83 -49.20
N ALA A 24 -7.65 32.68 -49.13
CA ALA A 24 -6.56 32.51 -48.16
C ALA A 24 -7.11 32.32 -46.73
N ALA A 25 -8.25 32.95 -46.41
CA ALA A 25 -9.00 32.74 -45.17
C ALA A 25 -9.56 31.32 -45.01
N ALA A 26 -10.06 30.68 -46.08
CA ALA A 26 -10.51 29.29 -46.04
C ALA A 26 -9.35 28.31 -45.82
N ILE A 27 -8.19 28.54 -46.44
CA ILE A 27 -6.97 27.73 -46.20
C ILE A 27 -6.52 27.86 -44.74
N LEU A 28 -6.49 29.08 -44.20
CA LEU A 28 -6.14 29.32 -42.79
C LEU A 28 -7.11 28.63 -41.82
N LYS A 29 -8.43 28.68 -42.09
CA LYS A 29 -9.44 27.96 -41.30
C LYS A 29 -9.21 26.44 -41.33
N THR A 30 -8.90 25.86 -42.49
CA THR A 30 -8.60 24.43 -42.60
C THR A 30 -7.33 24.04 -41.82
N VAL A 31 -6.28 24.87 -41.89
CA VAL A 31 -5.03 24.64 -41.14
C VAL A 31 -5.29 24.73 -39.64
N GLN A 32 -6.06 25.72 -39.18
CA GLN A 32 -6.42 25.87 -37.77
C GLN A 32 -7.24 24.67 -37.27
N ALA A 33 -8.28 24.26 -38.00
CA ALA A 33 -9.08 23.08 -37.66
C ALA A 33 -8.23 21.79 -37.59
N SER A 34 -7.28 21.61 -38.51
CA SER A 34 -6.34 20.48 -38.49
C SER A 34 -5.40 20.50 -37.27
N ARG A 35 -4.97 21.69 -36.83
CA ARG A 35 -4.14 21.84 -35.62
C ARG A 35 -4.95 21.51 -34.37
N GLU A 36 -6.17 22.02 -34.26
CA GLU A 36 -7.08 21.75 -33.15
C GLU A 36 -7.43 20.26 -33.08
N ALA A 37 -7.73 19.62 -34.21
CA ALA A 37 -7.98 18.18 -34.28
C ALA A 37 -6.76 17.35 -33.82
N ARG A 38 -5.54 17.73 -34.23
CA ARG A 38 -4.31 17.07 -33.78
C ARG A 38 -4.05 17.28 -32.30
N ALA A 39 -4.28 18.49 -31.78
CA ALA A 39 -4.14 18.79 -30.36
C ALA A 39 -5.13 17.98 -29.51
N ALA A 40 -6.40 17.92 -29.93
CA ALA A 40 -7.42 17.11 -29.29
C ALA A 40 -7.09 15.61 -29.33
N LEU A 41 -6.60 15.09 -30.46
CA LEU A 41 -6.16 13.71 -30.56
C LEU A 41 -4.97 13.43 -29.63
N ARG A 42 -3.95 14.30 -29.61
CA ARG A 42 -2.81 14.18 -28.70
C ARG A 42 -3.25 14.15 -27.25
N GLN A 43 -4.10 15.09 -26.83
CA GLN A 43 -4.61 15.16 -25.46
C GLN A 43 -5.38 13.88 -25.08
N ARG A 44 -6.20 13.33 -25.99
CA ARG A 44 -6.90 12.05 -25.78
C ARG A 44 -5.92 10.90 -25.62
N THR A 45 -4.90 10.82 -26.48
CA THR A 45 -3.87 9.77 -26.41
C THR A 45 -3.04 9.85 -25.13
N GLU A 46 -2.60 11.04 -24.72
CA GLU A 46 -1.84 11.24 -23.48
C GLU A 46 -2.67 10.88 -22.25
N SER A 47 -3.95 11.25 -22.24
CA SER A 47 -4.87 10.89 -21.16
C SER A 47 -5.11 9.38 -21.11
N ALA A 48 -5.28 8.72 -22.26
CA ALA A 48 -5.40 7.26 -22.34
C ALA A 48 -4.13 6.56 -21.82
N VAL A 49 -2.94 7.03 -22.20
CA VAL A 49 -1.66 6.50 -21.72
C VAL A 49 -1.54 6.63 -20.20
N ARG A 50 -1.93 7.77 -19.62
CA ARG A 50 -1.91 7.98 -18.16
C ARG A 50 -2.84 7.02 -17.44
N ILE A 51 -4.07 6.84 -17.94
CA ILE A 51 -5.03 5.89 -17.35
C ILE A 51 -4.50 4.45 -17.42
N GLN A 52 -3.94 4.05 -18.57
CA GLN A 52 -3.35 2.73 -18.74
C GLN A 52 -2.14 2.50 -17.83
N ALA A 53 -1.25 3.49 -17.71
CA ALA A 53 -0.10 3.41 -16.82
C ALA A 53 -0.53 3.27 -15.36
N TRP A 54 -1.51 4.07 -14.92
CA TRP A 54 -2.09 3.97 -13.59
C TRP A 54 -2.70 2.59 -13.35
N TRP A 55 -3.52 2.08 -14.28
CA TRP A 55 -4.13 0.76 -14.16
C TRP A 55 -3.09 -0.36 -14.06
N ARG A 56 -2.06 -0.34 -14.92
CA ARG A 56 -0.95 -1.30 -14.85
C ARG A 56 -0.22 -1.22 -13.51
N GLY A 57 0.00 -0.01 -12.99
CA GLY A 57 0.58 0.20 -11.67
C GLY A 57 -0.27 -0.40 -10.54
N VAL A 58 -1.59 -0.17 -10.57
CA VAL A 58 -2.54 -0.76 -9.60
C VAL A 58 -2.52 -2.29 -9.67
N GLN A 59 -2.53 -2.87 -10.86
CA GLN A 59 -2.49 -4.32 -11.03
C GLN A 59 -1.17 -4.92 -10.55
N ALA A 60 -0.03 -4.28 -10.84
CA ALA A 60 1.28 -4.70 -10.35
C ALA A 60 1.36 -4.62 -8.81
N ALA A 61 0.84 -3.55 -8.21
CA ALA A 61 0.79 -3.41 -6.75
C ALA A 61 -0.08 -4.48 -6.09
N ARG A 62 -1.23 -4.82 -6.70
CA ARG A 62 -2.10 -5.93 -6.24
C ARG A 62 -1.38 -7.27 -6.32
N ALA A 63 -0.71 -7.56 -7.43
CA ALA A 63 0.06 -8.80 -7.59
C ALA A 63 1.19 -8.90 -6.55
N ALA A 64 1.93 -7.81 -6.33
CA ALA A 64 2.98 -7.76 -5.32
C ALA A 64 2.44 -7.99 -3.89
N ARG A 65 1.29 -7.38 -3.54
CA ARG A 65 0.64 -7.61 -2.24
C ARG A 65 0.16 -9.05 -2.07
N ALA A 66 -0.40 -9.65 -3.11
CA ALA A 66 -0.82 -11.05 -3.08
C ALA A 66 0.37 -11.99 -2.84
N GLU A 67 1.50 -11.75 -3.52
CA GLU A 67 2.72 -12.53 -3.30
C GLU A 67 3.30 -12.33 -1.89
N MET A 68 3.33 -11.09 -1.38
CA MET A 68 3.75 -10.84 0.00
C MET A 68 2.85 -11.53 1.02
N ARG A 69 1.53 -11.59 0.80
CA ARG A 69 0.60 -12.32 1.66
C ARG A 69 0.90 -13.83 1.62
N ARG A 70 1.15 -14.40 0.44
CA ARG A 70 1.54 -15.80 0.29
C ARG A 70 2.85 -16.13 1.02
N VAL A 71 3.85 -15.25 0.90
CA VAL A 71 5.13 -15.39 1.61
C VAL A 71 4.94 -15.31 3.12
N PHE A 72 4.13 -14.36 3.60
CA PHE A 72 3.79 -14.23 5.01
C PHE A 72 3.12 -15.49 5.57
N GLU A 73 2.14 -16.05 4.84
CA GLU A 73 1.42 -17.25 5.27
C GLU A 73 2.34 -18.48 5.43
N GLY A 74 3.43 -18.55 4.67
CA GLY A 74 4.45 -19.59 4.80
C GLY A 74 5.44 -19.38 5.95
N ASP A 75 5.53 -18.17 6.53
CA ASP A 75 6.49 -17.83 7.58
C ASP A 75 5.94 -16.75 8.51
N VAL A 76 4.80 -17.02 9.18
CA VAL A 76 4.07 -16.00 9.95
C VAL A 76 4.95 -15.36 11.04
N LEU A 77 5.75 -16.17 11.73
CA LEU A 77 6.52 -15.75 12.91
C LEU A 77 7.97 -15.35 12.59
N GLY A 78 8.49 -15.75 11.44
CA GLY A 78 9.87 -15.47 11.07
C GLY A 78 10.09 -14.05 10.56
N LEU A 79 11.37 -13.73 10.39
CA LEU A 79 11.80 -12.41 9.95
C LEU A 79 11.25 -12.04 8.57
N ARG A 80 11.09 -13.03 7.68
CA ARG A 80 10.56 -12.80 6.33
C ARG A 80 9.08 -12.46 6.38
N GLY A 81 8.29 -13.18 7.17
CA GLY A 81 6.89 -12.82 7.42
C GLY A 81 6.75 -11.46 8.05
N LEU A 82 7.55 -11.14 9.06
CA LEU A 82 7.50 -9.82 9.72
C LEU A 82 7.80 -8.67 8.74
N ARG A 83 8.75 -8.85 7.80
CA ARG A 83 8.99 -7.90 6.69
C ARG A 83 7.76 -7.75 5.81
N CYS A 84 7.16 -8.87 5.41
CA CYS A 84 5.95 -8.85 4.59
C CYS A 84 4.77 -8.17 5.32
N LEU A 85 4.58 -8.44 6.61
CA LEU A 85 3.56 -7.81 7.45
C LEU A 85 3.70 -6.28 7.41
N VAL A 86 4.89 -5.77 7.69
CA VAL A 86 5.17 -4.32 7.68
C VAL A 86 4.91 -3.70 6.31
N LEU A 87 5.34 -4.37 5.22
CA LEU A 87 5.18 -3.87 3.86
C LEU A 87 3.73 -3.93 3.35
N ILE A 88 2.97 -4.94 3.77
CA ILE A 88 1.53 -5.02 3.51
C ILE A 88 0.80 -3.89 4.27
N GLY A 89 1.20 -3.63 5.51
CA GLY A 89 0.71 -2.53 6.33
C GLY A 89 -0.59 -2.87 7.06
N ARG A 90 -1.60 -2.00 6.92
CA ARG A 90 -2.88 -2.04 7.68
C ARG A 90 -3.88 -3.09 7.16
N ASP A 91 -3.40 -4.29 6.85
CA ASP A 91 -4.26 -5.42 6.50
C ASP A 91 -4.61 -6.18 7.79
N GLU A 92 -5.84 -5.99 8.28
CA GLU A 92 -6.32 -6.54 9.55
C GLU A 92 -6.27 -8.06 9.63
N ASP A 93 -6.45 -8.76 8.51
CA ASP A 93 -6.41 -10.23 8.49
C ASP A 93 -4.97 -10.74 8.65
N VAL A 94 -4.01 -10.04 8.04
CA VAL A 94 -2.59 -10.38 8.12
C VAL A 94 -2.04 -10.02 9.50
N LEU A 95 -2.34 -8.81 9.98
CA LEU A 95 -1.94 -8.33 11.30
C LEU A 95 -2.58 -9.17 12.42
N GLY A 96 -3.86 -9.50 12.31
CA GLY A 96 -4.59 -10.37 13.21
C GLY A 96 -3.97 -11.76 13.33
N ARG A 97 -3.66 -12.40 12.19
CA ARG A 97 -3.00 -13.70 12.15
C ARG A 97 -1.63 -13.67 12.81
N TRP A 98 -0.82 -12.65 12.53
CA TRP A 98 0.48 -12.48 13.18
C TRP A 98 0.34 -12.30 14.70
N ALA A 99 -0.53 -11.37 15.13
CA ALA A 99 -0.71 -11.07 16.53
C ALA A 99 -1.26 -12.27 17.32
N GLY A 100 -2.22 -13.02 16.75
CA GLY A 100 -2.73 -14.25 17.35
C GLY A 100 -1.65 -15.33 17.48
N ALA A 101 -0.82 -15.52 16.45
CA ALA A 101 0.29 -16.46 16.51
C ALA A 101 1.31 -16.07 17.59
N VAL A 102 1.68 -14.78 17.65
CA VAL A 102 2.62 -14.26 18.65
C VAL A 102 2.07 -14.36 20.07
N ALA A 103 0.80 -14.01 20.28
CA ALA A 103 0.15 -14.12 21.58
C ALA A 103 0.13 -15.58 22.09
N GLY A 104 0.01 -16.56 21.18
CA GLY A 104 0.03 -17.99 21.52
C GLY A 104 1.41 -18.56 21.88
N LEU A 105 2.51 -17.90 21.50
CA LEU A 105 3.87 -18.37 21.78
C LEU A 105 4.36 -18.05 23.21
N GLY A 106 3.77 -17.05 23.86
CA GLY A 106 4.22 -16.54 25.15
C GLY A 106 5.37 -15.52 25.06
N SER A 107 5.67 -14.89 26.19
CA SER A 107 6.61 -13.75 26.28
C SER A 107 8.04 -14.12 25.91
N ASP A 108 8.50 -15.33 26.23
CA ASP A 108 9.92 -15.65 26.10
C ASP A 108 10.33 -15.82 24.62
N GLN A 109 9.41 -16.33 23.80
CA GLN A 109 9.65 -16.60 22.38
C GLN A 109 9.59 -15.35 21.49
N ILE A 110 8.82 -14.33 21.88
CA ILE A 110 8.75 -13.08 21.11
C ILE A 110 10.11 -12.36 21.09
N PHE A 111 10.91 -12.50 22.16
CA PHE A 111 12.18 -11.80 22.32
C PHE A 111 13.38 -12.61 21.83
N ALA A 112 13.23 -13.92 21.58
CA ALA A 112 14.31 -14.79 21.11
C ALA A 112 15.08 -14.23 19.90
N PRO A 113 14.45 -13.59 18.89
CA PRO A 113 15.16 -13.05 17.74
C PRO A 113 16.10 -11.87 18.04
N VAL A 114 15.95 -11.20 19.20
CA VAL A 114 16.78 -10.04 19.57
C VAL A 114 18.26 -10.40 19.72
N VAL A 115 18.54 -11.61 20.23
CA VAL A 115 19.91 -12.09 20.52
C VAL A 115 20.59 -12.71 19.29
N GLY A 116 19.84 -12.95 18.20
CA GLY A 116 20.35 -13.57 16.99
C GLY A 116 21.10 -12.64 16.03
N GLU A 117 21.68 -13.22 14.98
CA GLU A 117 22.40 -12.51 13.90
C GLU A 117 21.59 -11.36 13.28
N HIS A 118 20.26 -11.50 13.26
CA HIS A 118 19.35 -10.52 12.67
C HIS A 118 18.62 -9.64 13.69
N GLY A 119 19.09 -9.55 14.94
CA GLY A 119 18.42 -8.83 16.03
C GLY A 119 18.10 -7.36 15.73
N GLN A 120 19.00 -6.65 15.03
CA GLN A 120 18.76 -5.25 14.64
C GLN A 120 17.66 -5.11 13.57
N SER A 121 17.66 -6.00 12.57
CA SER A 121 16.59 -6.02 11.56
C SER A 121 15.26 -6.33 12.21
N TRP A 122 15.25 -7.28 13.14
CA TRP A 122 14.05 -7.64 13.89
C TRP A 122 13.55 -6.47 14.74
N LEU A 123 14.43 -5.76 15.46
CA LEU A 123 14.08 -4.60 16.27
C LEU A 123 13.43 -3.47 15.47
N VAL A 124 13.93 -3.19 14.26
CA VAL A 124 13.31 -2.18 13.38
C VAL A 124 11.90 -2.59 12.98
N LEU A 125 11.72 -3.86 12.62
CA LEU A 125 10.44 -4.37 12.17
C LEU A 125 9.42 -4.51 13.31
N ILE A 126 9.86 -4.93 14.50
CA ILE A 126 8.95 -5.06 15.65
C ILE A 126 8.45 -3.69 16.10
N ARG A 127 9.27 -2.63 16.03
CA ARG A 127 8.83 -1.25 16.25
C ARG A 127 7.69 -0.84 15.32
N GLN A 128 7.85 -1.14 14.03
CA GLN A 128 6.86 -0.83 13.01
C GLN A 128 5.59 -1.66 13.20
N ALA A 129 5.71 -2.97 13.48
CA ALA A 129 4.58 -3.83 13.77
C ALA A 129 3.82 -3.39 15.02
N THR A 130 4.53 -3.01 16.10
CA THR A 130 3.94 -2.46 17.33
C THR A 130 3.14 -1.19 17.05
N LEU A 131 3.65 -0.30 16.19
CA LEU A 131 2.91 0.87 15.75
C LEU A 131 1.65 0.50 14.94
N LEU A 132 1.73 -0.50 14.06
CA LEU A 132 0.57 -0.99 13.31
C LEU A 132 -0.52 -1.55 14.24
N LEU A 133 -0.14 -2.33 15.26
CA LEU A 133 -1.07 -2.81 16.30
C LEU A 133 -1.77 -1.65 17.00
N LEU A 134 -1.00 -0.68 17.49
CA LEU A 134 -1.56 0.47 18.19
C LEU A 134 -2.50 1.30 17.31
N GLN A 135 -2.11 1.53 16.06
CA GLN A 135 -2.95 2.23 15.09
C GLN A 135 -4.24 1.47 14.78
N SER A 136 -4.18 0.15 14.69
CA SER A 136 -5.34 -0.71 14.46
C SER A 136 -6.30 -0.64 15.65
N VAL A 137 -5.82 -0.80 16.88
CA VAL A 137 -6.64 -0.68 18.09
C VAL A 137 -7.26 0.72 18.22
N ALA A 138 -6.51 1.78 17.90
CA ALA A 138 -7.04 3.14 17.91
C ALA A 138 -8.14 3.36 16.86
N GLN A 139 -8.06 2.69 15.71
CA GLN A 139 -9.03 2.83 14.63
C GLN A 139 -10.27 1.96 14.84
N SER A 140 -10.09 0.70 15.25
CA SER A 140 -11.17 -0.26 15.41
C SER A 140 -10.96 -1.08 16.68
N PRO A 141 -11.19 -0.50 17.88
CA PRO A 141 -10.96 -1.20 19.13
C PRO A 141 -11.94 -2.36 19.37
N GLN A 142 -13.03 -2.43 18.62
CA GLN A 142 -13.99 -3.54 18.63
C GLN A 142 -13.66 -4.63 17.60
N SER A 143 -12.54 -4.52 16.89
CA SER A 143 -12.06 -5.56 15.99
C SER A 143 -11.98 -6.90 16.73
N PRO A 144 -12.32 -8.02 16.07
CA PRO A 144 -12.14 -9.35 16.67
C PRO A 144 -10.70 -9.64 17.08
N ASN A 145 -9.73 -8.94 16.47
CA ASN A 145 -8.29 -9.09 16.75
C ASN A 145 -7.77 -8.12 17.82
N ALA A 146 -8.60 -7.18 18.31
CA ALA A 146 -8.16 -6.11 19.20
C ALA A 146 -7.55 -6.66 20.51
N LEU A 147 -8.10 -7.75 21.05
CA LEU A 147 -7.55 -8.41 22.23
C LEU A 147 -6.13 -8.94 21.97
N SER A 148 -5.93 -9.65 20.86
CA SER A 148 -4.62 -10.16 20.46
C SER A 148 -3.60 -9.02 20.27
N TYR A 149 -4.04 -7.89 19.69
CA TYR A 149 -3.19 -6.71 19.54
C TYR A 149 -2.76 -6.14 20.88
N LEU A 150 -3.70 -5.95 21.80
CA LEU A 150 -3.42 -5.46 23.14
C LEU A 150 -2.49 -6.41 23.92
N GLN A 151 -2.70 -7.72 23.83
CA GLN A 151 -1.82 -8.72 24.46
C GLN A 151 -0.38 -8.59 23.96
N VAL A 152 -0.18 -8.51 22.64
CA VAL A 152 1.17 -8.34 22.06
C VAL A 152 1.78 -7.00 22.48
N LEU A 153 1.01 -5.91 22.47
CA LEU A 153 1.46 -4.60 22.95
C LEU A 153 1.90 -4.66 24.43
N THR A 154 1.12 -5.31 25.29
CA THR A 154 1.45 -5.49 26.71
C THR A 154 2.73 -6.29 26.89
N ILE A 155 2.92 -7.37 26.14
CA ILE A 155 4.15 -8.18 26.22
C ILE A 155 5.36 -7.35 25.78
N LEU A 156 5.30 -6.69 24.62
CA LEU A 156 6.42 -5.94 24.05
C LEU A 156 6.81 -4.71 24.86
N LEU A 157 5.83 -4.04 25.48
CA LEU A 157 6.05 -2.83 26.29
C LEU A 157 6.28 -3.14 27.78
N SER A 158 6.21 -4.41 28.20
CA SER A 158 6.49 -4.82 29.57
C SER A 158 8.00 -4.88 29.83
N ALA A 159 8.48 -4.01 30.74
CA ALA A 159 9.87 -4.03 31.20
C ALA A 159 10.21 -5.33 31.95
N GLU A 160 9.23 -5.92 32.64
CA GLU A 160 9.41 -7.20 33.34
C GLU A 160 9.58 -8.36 32.34
N ALA A 161 8.72 -8.44 31.33
CA ALA A 161 8.80 -9.49 30.31
C ALA A 161 10.10 -9.40 29.49
N SER A 162 10.52 -8.18 29.15
CA SER A 162 11.78 -7.97 28.43
C SER A 162 13.00 -8.24 29.33
N MET A 163 12.98 -7.84 30.60
CA MET A 163 14.07 -8.14 31.54
C MET A 163 14.19 -9.64 31.80
N LYS A 164 13.07 -10.36 31.94
CA LYS A 164 13.05 -11.82 32.10
C LYS A 164 13.69 -12.53 30.91
N SER A 165 13.42 -12.07 29.69
CA SER A 165 13.83 -12.76 28.46
C SER A 165 15.20 -12.31 27.93
N LEU A 166 15.57 -11.04 28.12
CA LEU A 166 16.78 -10.42 27.56
C LEU A 166 17.81 -10.03 28.62
N GLY A 167 17.53 -10.26 29.91
CA GLY A 167 18.39 -9.87 31.02
C GLY A 167 18.68 -8.37 31.03
N ALA A 168 19.96 -8.01 31.14
CA ALA A 168 20.42 -6.62 31.19
C ALA A 168 20.05 -5.78 29.95
N GLN A 169 19.79 -6.41 28.81
CA GLN A 169 19.40 -5.70 27.57
C GLN A 169 17.92 -5.32 27.54
N GLY A 170 17.08 -5.99 28.35
CA GLY A 170 15.62 -5.81 28.37
C GLY A 170 15.17 -4.35 28.52
N PRO A 171 15.65 -3.61 29.53
CA PRO A 171 15.27 -2.21 29.72
C PRO A 171 15.60 -1.33 28.52
N SER A 172 16.77 -1.51 27.90
CA SER A 172 17.18 -0.74 26.73
C SER A 172 16.30 -1.04 25.51
N PHE A 173 15.90 -2.30 25.34
CA PHE A 173 14.98 -2.73 24.30
C PHE A 173 13.61 -2.06 24.46
N THR A 174 13.01 -2.18 25.64
CA THR A 174 11.68 -1.60 25.92
C THR A 174 11.71 -0.07 25.81
N ALA A 175 12.76 0.60 26.31
CA ALA A 175 12.92 2.04 26.18
C ALA A 175 12.96 2.47 24.70
N ALA A 176 13.69 1.73 23.87
CA ALA A 176 13.83 2.07 22.47
C ALA A 176 12.57 1.77 21.64
N LEU A 177 11.74 0.81 22.08
CA LEU A 177 10.41 0.58 21.50
C LEU A 177 9.43 1.70 21.89
N THR A 178 9.41 2.08 23.17
CA THR A 178 8.55 3.14 23.71
C THR A 178 8.90 4.50 23.11
N ASP A 179 10.19 4.86 23.01
CA ASP A 179 10.64 6.11 22.36
C ASP A 179 10.15 6.19 20.91
N TYR A 180 10.25 5.07 20.17
CA TYR A 180 9.72 5.00 18.81
C TYR A 180 8.21 5.30 18.79
N LEU A 181 7.42 4.64 19.64
CA LEU A 181 5.97 4.88 19.68
C LEU A 181 5.62 6.32 20.07
N ILE A 182 6.33 6.91 21.05
CA ILE A 182 6.10 8.29 21.49
C ILE A 182 6.29 9.26 20.32
N ARG A 183 7.38 9.12 19.56
CA ARG A 183 7.63 9.90 18.34
C ARG A 183 6.55 9.71 17.27
N HIS A 184 5.83 8.60 17.32
CA HIS A 184 4.73 8.25 16.43
C HIS A 184 3.34 8.41 17.08
N GLN A 185 3.20 9.39 17.99
CA GLN A 185 1.92 9.82 18.57
C GLN A 185 1.26 8.79 19.49
N TYR A 186 2.06 8.02 20.24
CA TYR A 186 1.59 7.01 21.19
C TYR A 186 0.38 7.46 22.04
N TYR A 187 0.51 8.59 22.73
CA TYR A 187 -0.54 9.09 23.62
C TYR A 187 -1.82 9.49 22.89
N THR A 188 -1.69 10.05 21.68
CA THR A 188 -2.85 10.40 20.84
C THR A 188 -3.59 9.14 20.40
N LEU A 189 -2.87 8.12 19.92
CA LEU A 189 -3.46 6.85 19.50
C LEU A 189 -4.10 6.10 20.67
N LEU A 190 -3.44 6.08 21.83
CA LEU A 190 -3.99 5.48 23.04
C LEU A 190 -5.25 6.20 23.52
N GLY A 191 -5.25 7.55 23.54
CA GLY A 191 -6.42 8.35 23.88
C GLY A 191 -7.60 8.08 22.93
N GLN A 192 -7.34 7.98 21.62
CA GLN A 192 -8.36 7.62 20.63
C GLN A 192 -8.94 6.22 20.87
N ALA A 193 -8.09 5.23 21.16
CA ALA A 193 -8.53 3.88 21.48
C ALA A 193 -9.47 3.88 22.70
N ILE A 194 -9.06 4.52 23.80
CA ILE A 194 -9.84 4.57 25.05
C ILE A 194 -11.18 5.27 24.82
N GLN A 195 -11.19 6.44 24.16
CA GLN A 195 -12.42 7.18 23.89
C GLN A 195 -13.43 6.35 23.10
N ARG A 196 -12.97 5.67 22.04
CA ARG A 196 -13.83 4.82 21.21
C ARG A 196 -14.35 3.60 21.94
N ILE A 197 -13.53 2.98 22.80
CA ILE A 197 -13.95 1.87 23.66
C ILE A 197 -15.06 2.34 24.61
N VAL A 198 -14.88 3.48 25.27
CA VAL A 198 -15.87 4.02 26.22
C VAL A 198 -17.18 4.38 25.51
N SER A 199 -17.12 5.08 24.37
CA SER A 199 -18.31 5.47 23.62
C SER A 199 -19.15 4.27 23.16
N ALA A 200 -18.51 3.16 22.81
CA ALA A 200 -19.18 1.92 22.44
C ALA A 200 -20.01 1.29 23.58
N PHE A 201 -19.53 1.38 24.82
CA PHE A 201 -20.29 0.90 25.97
C PHE A 201 -21.53 1.77 26.21
N SER A 202 -21.41 3.08 26.02
CA SER A 202 -22.53 4.01 26.22
C SER A 202 -23.66 3.85 25.19
N SER A 203 -23.36 3.45 23.95
CA SER A 203 -24.38 3.25 22.91
C SER A 203 -25.14 1.92 23.02
N SER A 204 -24.64 0.97 23.82
CA SER A 204 -25.18 -0.39 23.92
C SER A 204 -26.23 -0.57 25.02
N ALA A 205 -26.58 0.49 25.76
CA ALA A 205 -27.63 0.48 26.76
C ALA A 205 -28.93 1.11 26.20
N PRO A 206 -29.90 0.33 25.70
CA PRO A 206 -31.26 0.83 25.61
C PRO A 206 -31.79 0.91 27.04
N ILE A 207 -31.99 2.12 27.52
CA ILE A 207 -32.82 2.38 28.69
C ILE A 207 -34.26 2.01 28.28
N MET A 208 -34.65 0.76 28.51
CA MET A 208 -36.06 0.40 28.61
C MET A 208 -36.50 0.76 30.03
N PHE A 209 -37.19 1.91 30.15
CA PHE A 209 -38.14 2.14 31.22
C PHE A 209 -39.50 1.58 30.80
#